data_AF-A0A7C3D846-F1
#
_entry.id   AF-A0A7C3D846-F1
#
_cell.length_a   1.000
_cell.length_b   1.000
_cell.length_c   1.000
_cell.angle_alpha   90.00
_cell.angle_beta   90.00
_cell.angle_gamma   90.00
#
_symmetry.space_group_name_H-M   'P 1'
#
loop_
_entity.id
_entity.type
_entity.pdbx_description
1 polymer ?
#
loop_
_entity_poly.entity_id
_entity_poly.type
_entity_poly.pdbx_seq_one_letter_code
_entity_poly.pdbx_strand_id
1 'polypeptide(L)'
;MRSFTLHKQMGWILLVGLLAGVLGLTAVNVQSASAAPPRQEGGEGENEGDEEDTAVTELQDTQDCQECHLDVAEHWQDSAHAHAFDDENFQKQWQGLGEPAECLACHTTNFQPATGEYDAEGVECRACHGNVTGEHPPEPVPILADTEYCGTC
;
A
#
# COMPACT_ATOMS: atom_id res chain seq x y z
N MET A 1 -44.34 45.31 -26.90
CA MET A 1 -43.64 44.33 -27.77
C MET A 1 -42.12 44.51 -27.59
N ARG A 2 -41.48 43.84 -26.62
CA ARG A 2 -40.00 43.91 -26.42
C ARG A 2 -39.39 42.83 -25.50
N SER A 3 -40.07 41.70 -25.28
CA SER A 3 -39.64 40.67 -24.31
C SER A 3 -39.16 39.36 -24.95
N PHE A 4 -39.52 39.09 -26.22
CA PHE A 4 -39.22 37.81 -26.88
C PHE A 4 -37.77 37.62 -27.34
N THR A 5 -36.99 38.70 -27.49
CA THR A 5 -35.61 38.63 -28.03
C THR A 5 -34.56 38.32 -26.97
N LEU A 6 -34.80 38.58 -25.68
CA LEU A 6 -33.81 38.34 -24.62
C LEU A 6 -33.66 36.85 -24.25
N HIS A 7 -34.74 36.07 -24.28
CA HIS A 7 -34.69 34.64 -23.95
C HIS A 7 -33.89 33.82 -24.97
N LYS A 8 -33.87 34.24 -26.23
CA LYS A 8 -33.15 33.55 -27.30
C LYS A 8 -31.63 33.80 -27.26
N GLN A 9 -31.19 34.96 -26.77
CA GLN A 9 -29.77 35.26 -26.59
C GLN A 9 -29.17 34.59 -25.35
N MET A 10 -29.93 34.48 -24.26
CA MET A 10 -29.47 33.82 -23.03
C MET A 10 -29.22 32.32 -23.22
N GLY A 11 -30.10 31.63 -23.97
CA GLY A 11 -29.95 30.20 -24.27
C GLY A 11 -28.77 29.89 -25.20
N TRP A 12 -28.44 30.80 -26.12
CA TRP A 12 -27.30 30.62 -27.03
C TRP A 12 -25.97 30.74 -26.28
N ILE A 13 -25.85 31.70 -25.35
CA ILE A 13 -24.63 31.91 -24.57
C ILE A 13 -24.36 30.71 -23.64
N LEU A 14 -25.40 30.14 -23.03
CA LEU A 14 -25.29 28.95 -22.19
C LEU A 14 -24.90 27.69 -22.99
N LEU A 15 -25.42 27.52 -24.21
CA LEU A 15 -25.07 26.40 -25.09
C LEU A 15 -23.62 26.48 -25.63
N VAL A 16 -23.14 27.68 -25.98
CA VAL A 16 -21.74 27.87 -26.43
C VAL A 16 -20.75 27.71 -25.27
N GLY A 17 -21.08 28.20 -24.08
CA GLY A 17 -20.26 28.02 -22.88
C GLY A 17 -20.09 26.55 -22.48
N LEU A 18 -21.16 25.76 -22.58
CA LEU A 18 -21.14 24.33 -22.23
C LEU A 18 -20.33 23.49 -23.24
N LEU A 19 -20.40 23.83 -24.54
CA LEU A 19 -19.57 23.19 -25.58
C LEU A 19 -18.07 23.51 -25.47
N ALA A 20 -17.71 24.75 -25.10
CA ALA A 20 -16.31 25.14 -24.86
C ALA A 20 -15.74 24.48 -23.58
N GLY A 21 -16.57 24.28 -22.55
CA GLY A 21 -16.18 23.58 -21.33
C GLY A 21 -15.92 22.08 -21.54
N VAL A 22 -16.75 21.41 -22.35
CA VAL A 22 -16.60 19.96 -22.63
C VAL A 22 -15.39 19.67 -23.53
N LEU A 23 -15.04 20.55 -24.48
CA LEU A 23 -13.82 20.40 -25.29
C LEU A 23 -12.51 20.69 -24.51
N GLY A 24 -12.57 21.45 -23.41
CA GLY A 24 -11.40 21.71 -22.56
C GLY A 24 -11.01 20.55 -21.64
N LEU A 25 -11.98 19.69 -21.28
CA LEU A 25 -11.79 18.57 -20.35
C LEU A 25 -11.15 17.32 -20.98
N THR A 26 -11.04 17.23 -22.31
CA THR A 26 -10.44 16.06 -22.99
C THR A 26 -8.97 16.25 -23.37
N ALA A 27 -8.36 17.41 -23.08
CA ALA A 27 -6.99 17.74 -23.49
C ALA A 27 -5.91 17.56 -22.40
N VAL A 28 -6.26 17.08 -21.21
CA VAL A 28 -5.33 16.88 -20.08
C VAL A 28 -5.20 15.40 -19.74
N ASN A 29 -4.78 14.59 -20.70
CA ASN A 29 -4.25 13.25 -20.45
C ASN A 29 -3.12 12.99 -21.45
N VAL A 30 -1.96 13.60 -21.19
CA VAL A 30 -0.70 13.24 -21.84
C VAL A 30 0.18 12.61 -20.77
N GLN A 31 0.38 11.30 -20.96
CA GLN A 31 1.39 10.39 -20.40
C GLN A 31 2.47 10.99 -19.48
N SER A 32 2.50 10.52 -18.24
CA SER A 32 3.76 10.33 -17.51
C SER A 32 4.27 8.92 -17.81
N ALA A 33 5.17 8.78 -18.78
CA ALA A 33 6.04 7.62 -18.86
C ALA A 33 7.16 7.83 -17.84
N SER A 34 7.08 7.16 -16.69
CA SER A 34 8.22 7.06 -15.79
C SER A 34 9.28 6.20 -16.47
N ALA A 35 10.43 6.79 -16.76
CA ALA A 35 11.63 6.04 -17.13
C ALA A 35 11.97 5.11 -15.97
N ALA A 36 11.77 3.81 -16.17
CA ALA A 36 12.31 2.79 -15.29
C ALA A 36 13.84 2.88 -15.33
N PRO A 37 14.55 2.81 -14.19
CA PRO A 37 16.00 2.65 -14.20
C PRO A 37 16.37 1.33 -14.90
N PRO A 38 17.55 1.24 -15.52
CA PRO A 38 17.97 0.01 -16.20
C PRO A 38 17.98 -1.16 -15.22
N ARG A 39 17.17 -2.16 -15.53
CA ARG A 39 17.21 -3.50 -14.94
C ARG A 39 18.61 -4.06 -15.22
N GLN A 40 19.39 -4.35 -14.18
CA GLN A 40 20.63 -5.08 -14.36
C GLN A 40 20.30 -6.45 -14.95
N GLU A 41 20.79 -6.71 -16.15
CA GLU A 41 20.88 -8.04 -16.73
C GLU A 41 21.80 -8.86 -15.82
N GLY A 42 21.19 -9.67 -14.95
CA GLY A 42 21.89 -10.67 -14.16
C GLY A 42 22.49 -11.69 -15.13
N GLY A 43 23.81 -11.66 -15.21
CA GLY A 43 24.57 -12.62 -16.01
C GLY A 43 24.33 -14.04 -15.52
N GLU A 44 24.15 -14.91 -16.51
CA GLU A 44 24.19 -16.36 -16.41
C GLU A 44 25.54 -16.75 -15.79
N GLY A 45 25.48 -17.23 -14.55
CA GLY A 45 26.59 -17.85 -13.85
C GLY A 45 26.16 -19.25 -13.44
N GLU A 46 26.39 -20.20 -14.33
CA GLU A 46 26.30 -21.63 -14.07
C GLU A 46 27.17 -21.98 -12.86
N ASN A 47 26.56 -22.56 -11.82
CA ASN A 47 27.28 -23.41 -10.89
C ASN A 47 26.39 -24.59 -10.52
N GLU A 48 26.53 -25.64 -11.32
CA GLU A 48 26.18 -27.00 -10.95
C GLU A 48 26.98 -27.43 -9.71
N GLY A 49 26.27 -27.67 -8.62
CA GLY A 49 26.79 -28.22 -7.37
C GLY A 49 25.64 -28.83 -6.57
N ASP A 50 25.34 -30.08 -6.92
CA ASP A 50 24.83 -31.18 -6.11
C ASP A 50 24.16 -30.87 -4.75
N GLU A 51 22.88 -31.30 -4.68
CA GLU A 51 22.23 -31.98 -3.55
C GLU A 51 22.00 -31.23 -2.22
N GLU A 52 20.70 -31.13 -1.89
CA GLU A 52 20.10 -30.94 -0.55
C GLU A 52 20.23 -29.54 0.07
N ASP A 53 19.37 -28.61 -0.37
CA ASP A 53 18.96 -27.50 0.48
C ASP A 53 17.52 -27.05 0.17
N THR A 54 16.56 -27.86 0.58
CA THR A 54 15.16 -27.42 0.74
C THR A 54 14.87 -27.01 2.18
N ALA A 55 15.90 -26.69 2.98
CA ALA A 55 15.76 -26.42 4.42
C ALA A 55 16.12 -24.98 4.81
N VAL A 56 16.89 -24.24 3.99
CA VAL A 56 17.26 -22.85 4.31
C VAL A 56 16.15 -21.83 4.01
N THR A 57 15.13 -22.18 3.22
CA THR A 57 13.99 -21.27 2.97
C THR A 57 12.96 -21.25 4.12
N GLU A 58 12.94 -22.26 5.00
CA GLU A 58 11.95 -22.35 6.09
C GLU A 58 12.47 -21.80 7.44
N LEU A 59 13.80 -21.66 7.59
CA LEU A 59 14.42 -21.21 8.86
C LEU A 59 14.44 -19.68 9.05
N GLN A 60 14.13 -18.90 8.02
CA GLN A 60 14.12 -17.44 8.10
C GLN A 60 12.75 -16.85 8.46
N ASP A 61 11.70 -17.67 8.54
CA ASP A 61 10.30 -17.21 8.68
C ASP A 61 9.83 -17.06 10.15
N THR A 62 10.68 -17.36 11.15
CA THR A 62 10.25 -17.38 12.57
C THR A 62 11.23 -16.78 13.57
N GLN A 63 12.18 -15.94 13.13
CA GLN A 63 12.86 -15.06 14.08
C GLN A 63 11.97 -13.87 14.38
N ASP A 64 11.26 -13.95 15.51
CA ASP A 64 10.53 -12.83 16.08
C ASP A 64 11.52 -11.67 16.24
N CYS A 65 11.34 -10.62 15.44
CA CYS A 65 12.30 -9.51 15.30
C CYS A 65 12.68 -8.91 16.66
N GLN A 66 11.79 -9.05 17.63
CA GLN A 66 11.89 -8.57 19.00
C GLN A 66 12.97 -9.29 19.81
N GLU A 67 13.34 -10.54 19.49
CA GLU A 67 14.39 -11.26 20.23
C GLU A 67 15.77 -10.59 20.14
N CYS A 68 16.03 -9.92 19.01
CA CYS A 68 17.28 -9.21 18.75
C CYS A 68 17.11 -7.67 18.78
N HIS A 69 15.93 -7.15 18.43
CA HIS A 69 15.65 -5.71 18.34
C HIS A 69 14.79 -5.19 19.49
N LEU A 70 15.22 -5.45 20.72
CA LEU A 70 14.45 -5.17 21.95
C LEU A 70 14.01 -3.70 22.09
N ASP A 71 14.91 -2.74 21.85
CA ASP A 71 14.58 -1.32 21.99
C ASP A 71 13.56 -0.85 20.92
N VAL A 72 13.63 -1.44 19.72
CA VAL A 72 12.68 -1.14 18.63
C VAL A 72 11.32 -1.78 18.94
N ALA A 73 11.34 -3.02 19.44
CA ALA A 73 10.16 -3.74 19.86
C ALA A 73 9.41 -3.00 20.97
N GLU A 74 10.13 -2.53 22.00
CA GLU A 74 9.57 -1.74 23.10
C GLU A 74 8.86 -0.48 22.56
N HIS A 75 9.48 0.24 21.63
CA HIS A 75 8.87 1.45 21.06
C HIS A 75 7.68 1.15 20.15
N TRP A 76 7.75 0.07 19.37
CA TRP A 76 6.66 -0.35 18.51
C TRP A 76 5.44 -0.82 19.31
N GLN A 77 5.65 -1.59 20.38
CA GLN A 77 4.57 -2.19 21.17
C GLN A 77 3.65 -1.13 21.80
N ASP A 78 4.18 0.04 22.16
CA ASP A 78 3.40 1.17 22.68
C ASP A 78 2.79 2.08 21.59
N SER A 79 2.98 1.74 20.31
CA SER A 79 2.57 2.59 19.18
C SER A 79 1.13 2.32 18.72
N ALA A 80 0.57 3.29 17.98
CA ALA A 80 -0.72 3.11 17.32
C ALA A 80 -0.72 1.99 16.27
N HIS A 81 0.44 1.62 15.73
CA HIS A 81 0.57 0.54 14.75
C HIS A 81 0.39 -0.83 15.41
N ALA A 82 1.05 -1.07 16.56
CA ALA A 82 0.84 -2.29 17.34
C ALA A 82 -0.63 -2.43 17.76
N HIS A 83 -1.27 -1.32 18.11
CA HIS A 83 -2.66 -1.28 18.55
C HIS A 83 -3.69 -1.00 17.44
N ALA A 84 -3.30 -1.10 16.17
CA ALA A 84 -4.20 -0.75 15.08
C ALA A 84 -5.45 -1.66 15.06
N PHE A 85 -5.31 -2.94 15.42
CA PHE A 85 -6.45 -3.87 15.46
C PHE A 85 -7.19 -3.87 16.80
N ASP A 86 -6.50 -3.83 17.93
CA ASP A 86 -7.11 -4.06 19.24
C ASP A 86 -7.62 -2.78 19.93
N ASP A 87 -7.41 -1.61 19.34
CA ASP A 87 -7.98 -0.35 19.83
C ASP A 87 -9.50 -0.45 19.98
N GLU A 88 -10.00 -0.09 21.16
CA GLU A 88 -11.41 -0.23 21.47
C GLU A 88 -12.33 0.59 20.55
N ASN A 89 -11.89 1.77 20.11
CA ASN A 89 -12.71 2.61 19.24
C ASN A 89 -12.78 2.02 17.84
N PHE A 90 -11.65 1.50 17.34
CA PHE A 90 -11.63 0.75 16.09
C PHE A 90 -12.56 -0.46 16.17
N GLN A 91 -12.43 -1.32 17.18
CA GLN A 91 -13.25 -2.52 17.33
C GLN A 91 -14.76 -2.21 17.40
N LYS A 92 -15.16 -1.20 18.18
CA LYS A 92 -16.56 -0.74 18.26
C LYS A 92 -17.08 -0.28 16.89
N GLN A 93 -16.28 0.48 16.15
CA GLN A 93 -16.68 1.01 14.85
C GLN A 93 -16.72 -0.08 13.78
N TRP A 94 -15.69 -0.93 13.72
CA TRP A 94 -15.57 -2.02 12.76
C TRP A 94 -16.72 -3.02 12.90
N GLN A 95 -17.01 -3.47 14.13
CA GLN A 95 -18.16 -4.32 14.42
C GLN A 95 -19.48 -3.61 14.12
N GLY A 96 -19.59 -2.32 14.45
CA GLY A 96 -20.77 -1.49 14.14
C GLY A 96 -21.06 -1.34 12.65
N LEU A 97 -20.04 -1.47 11.80
CA LEU A 97 -20.14 -1.46 10.34
C LEU A 97 -20.37 -2.86 9.73
N GLY A 98 -20.40 -3.91 10.55
CA GLY A 98 -20.57 -5.29 10.09
C GLY A 98 -19.28 -5.96 9.65
N GLU A 99 -18.16 -5.58 10.27
CA GLU A 99 -16.83 -6.18 10.07
C GLU A 99 -16.34 -6.13 8.60
N PRO A 100 -16.37 -4.96 7.94
CA PRO A 100 -15.87 -4.82 6.58
C PRO A 100 -14.41 -5.28 6.46
N ALA A 101 -14.15 -6.15 5.49
CA ALA A 101 -12.83 -6.74 5.27
C ALA A 101 -11.81 -5.70 4.77
N GLU A 102 -12.25 -4.64 4.10
CA GLU A 102 -11.39 -3.55 3.64
C GLU A 102 -10.67 -2.82 4.78
N CYS A 103 -11.21 -2.84 6.00
CA CYS A 103 -10.53 -2.26 7.17
C CYS A 103 -9.28 -3.06 7.55
N LEU A 104 -9.26 -4.36 7.29
CA LEU A 104 -8.14 -5.23 7.67
C LEU A 104 -6.90 -4.93 6.81
N ALA A 105 -7.06 -4.34 5.63
CA ALA A 105 -5.93 -3.92 4.79
C ALA A 105 -4.98 -2.94 5.48
N CYS A 106 -5.48 -2.13 6.42
CA CYS A 106 -4.68 -1.12 7.13
C CYS A 106 -4.49 -1.47 8.61
N HIS A 107 -5.37 -2.31 9.17
CA HIS A 107 -5.40 -2.61 10.61
C HIS A 107 -4.83 -3.99 10.96
N THR A 108 -4.31 -4.73 9.99
CA THR A 108 -3.62 -6.02 10.19
C THR A 108 -2.38 -6.09 9.31
N THR A 109 -1.52 -7.09 9.55
CA THR A 109 -0.30 -7.29 8.76
C THR A 109 -0.54 -8.28 7.63
N ASN A 110 -0.13 -7.90 6.41
CA ASN A 110 -0.21 -8.75 5.21
C ASN A 110 -1.61 -9.28 4.88
N PHE A 111 -2.65 -8.45 5.06
CA PHE A 111 -4.01 -8.83 4.71
C PHE A 111 -4.16 -9.20 3.23
N GLN A 112 -4.85 -10.31 2.96
CA GLN A 112 -5.12 -10.85 1.64
C GLN A 112 -6.62 -10.76 1.32
N PRO A 113 -7.07 -9.77 0.52
CA PRO A 113 -8.50 -9.58 0.25
C PRO A 113 -9.20 -10.77 -0.42
N ALA A 114 -8.44 -11.62 -1.13
CA ALA A 114 -8.98 -12.77 -1.82
C ALA A 114 -9.38 -13.93 -0.89
N THR A 115 -8.68 -14.09 0.24
CA THR A 115 -8.91 -15.16 1.22
C THR A 115 -9.50 -14.65 2.53
N GLY A 116 -9.29 -13.37 2.85
CA GLY A 116 -9.63 -12.77 4.14
C GLY A 116 -8.61 -13.08 5.24
N GLU A 117 -7.46 -13.66 4.89
CA GLU A 117 -6.39 -14.00 5.82
C GLU A 117 -5.44 -12.82 6.04
N TYR A 118 -4.81 -12.79 7.21
CA TYR A 118 -3.73 -11.87 7.58
C TYR A 118 -2.73 -12.62 8.48
N ASP A 119 -1.51 -12.12 8.54
CA ASP A 119 -0.43 -12.78 9.30
C ASP A 119 -0.50 -12.44 10.79
N ALA A 120 -0.91 -11.22 11.12
CA ALA A 120 -1.02 -10.74 12.51
C ALA A 120 -2.04 -9.61 12.67
N GLU A 121 -2.58 -9.51 13.90
CA GLU A 121 -3.37 -8.36 14.34
C GLU A 121 -2.46 -7.14 14.55
N GLY A 122 -2.85 -5.98 14.03
CA GLY A 122 -2.03 -4.77 14.05
C GLY A 122 -1.02 -4.68 12.90
N VAL A 123 -0.30 -3.57 12.85
CA VAL A 123 0.74 -3.29 11.83
C VAL A 123 2.10 -3.65 12.44
N GLU A 124 2.53 -4.89 12.20
CA GLU A 124 3.79 -5.45 12.70
C GLU A 124 5.01 -5.04 11.85
N CYS A 125 6.20 -5.46 12.27
CA CYS A 125 7.48 -5.16 11.63
C CYS A 125 7.45 -5.45 10.12
N ARG A 126 6.88 -6.61 9.73
CA ARG A 126 6.83 -7.06 8.34
C ARG A 126 5.91 -6.22 7.46
N ALA A 127 5.00 -5.43 8.03
CA ALA A 127 4.22 -4.49 7.23
C ALA A 127 5.16 -3.53 6.50
N CYS A 128 6.11 -2.88 7.19
CA CYS A 128 7.05 -1.98 6.54
C CYS A 128 8.31 -2.68 6.02
N HIS A 129 8.78 -3.75 6.67
CA HIS A 129 10.05 -4.39 6.31
C HIS A 129 9.91 -5.50 5.26
N GLY A 130 8.70 -5.98 5.01
CA GLY A 130 8.47 -7.16 4.19
C GLY A 130 9.09 -8.41 4.83
N ASN A 131 9.37 -9.41 3.99
CA ASN A 131 10.06 -10.62 4.42
C ASN A 131 11.57 -10.36 4.58
N VAL A 132 12.19 -11.06 5.52
CA VAL A 132 13.64 -11.06 5.65
C VAL A 132 14.23 -11.68 4.40
N THR A 133 14.93 -10.88 3.60
CA THR A 133 15.65 -11.33 2.41
C THR A 133 17.15 -11.26 2.65
N GLY A 134 17.92 -12.26 2.22
CA GLY A 134 19.38 -12.25 2.33
C GLY A 134 19.92 -12.76 3.67
N GLU A 135 21.15 -12.34 4.02
CA GLU A 135 21.83 -12.72 5.27
C GLU A 135 21.63 -11.63 6.32
N HIS A 136 20.46 -11.61 6.95
CA HIS A 136 20.20 -10.80 8.14
C HIS A 136 20.48 -11.64 9.40
N PRO A 137 21.51 -11.33 10.21
CA PRO A 137 22.59 -10.33 10.04
C PRO A 137 23.79 -10.82 9.19
N PRO A 138 24.67 -9.92 8.67
CA PRO A 138 24.84 -8.50 8.98
C PRO A 138 24.04 -7.52 8.10
N GLU A 139 23.35 -8.01 7.08
CA GLU A 139 22.60 -7.16 6.17
C GLU A 139 21.34 -6.61 6.89
N PRO A 140 21.03 -5.31 6.80
CA PRO A 140 19.79 -4.78 7.34
C PRO A 140 18.61 -5.19 6.47
N VAL A 141 17.47 -5.49 7.12
CA VAL A 141 16.21 -5.68 6.40
C VAL A 141 15.81 -4.39 5.67
N PRO A 142 15.33 -4.47 4.42
CA PRO A 142 14.83 -3.30 3.68
C PRO A 142 13.62 -2.68 4.39
N ILE A 143 13.33 -1.40 4.08
CA ILE A 143 12.16 -0.70 4.61
C ILE A 143 11.39 -0.08 3.44
N LEU A 144 10.09 -0.35 3.39
CA LEU A 144 9.12 0.35 2.55
C LEU A 144 8.78 1.68 3.24
N ALA A 145 9.61 2.70 3.02
CA ALA A 145 9.55 3.99 3.72
C ALA A 145 9.25 5.19 2.81
N ASP A 146 8.86 4.96 1.57
CA ASP A 146 8.42 6.04 0.70
C ASP A 146 7.03 6.54 1.14
N THR A 147 6.73 7.80 0.79
CA THR A 147 5.48 8.45 1.19
C THR A 147 4.24 7.81 0.57
N GLU A 148 4.40 7.12 -0.55
CA GLU A 148 3.29 6.42 -1.19
C GLU A 148 2.90 5.22 -0.32
N TYR A 149 3.88 4.44 0.13
CA TYR A 149 3.63 3.28 0.98
C TYR A 149 2.92 3.67 2.28
N CYS A 150 3.45 4.67 3.00
CA CYS A 150 2.83 5.13 4.25
C CYS A 150 1.44 5.77 4.04
N GLY A 151 1.17 6.34 2.86
CA GLY A 151 -0.10 7.00 2.54
C GLY A 151 -1.21 6.06 2.09
N THR A 152 -0.95 4.75 2.04
CA THR A 152 -1.95 3.74 1.67
C THR A 152 -2.98 3.49 2.77
N CYS A 153 -2.69 3.91 4.00
CA CYS A 153 -3.48 3.69 5.21
C CYS A 153 -3.91 5.02 5.85
#